data_AF-A0A2V1CF97-F1
#
_entry.id   AF-A0A2V1CF97-F1
#
_cell.length_a   1.000
_cell.length_b   1.000
_cell.length_c   1.000
_cell.angle_alpha   90.00
_cell.angle_beta   90.00
_cell.angle_gamma   90.00
#
_symmetry.space_group_name_H-M   'P 1'
#
loop_
_entity.id
_entity.type
_entity.pdbx_description
1 polymer ?
#
loop_
_entity_poly.entity_id
_entity_poly.type
_entity_poly.pdbx_seq_one_letter_code
_entity_poly.pdbx_strand_id
1 'polypeptide(L)'
;SMLPSENFRDDTKFKTSYTKPEDVKMAEKQRKYTSLPPEEQKEQDKWAHDKLKTHLSACPEGYSWTPWKQKGFEGYRCQGGAHLVTHELLAEGQEGLYSL
;
A
#
# COMPACT_ATOMS: atom_id res chain seq x y z
N SER A 1 -41.34 4.95 23.14
CA SER A 1 -40.36 5.87 22.56
C SER A 1 -38.98 5.45 23.00
N MET A 2 -38.15 4.95 22.09
CA MET A 2 -36.71 4.77 22.31
C MET A 2 -36.04 5.30 21.06
N LEU A 3 -35.34 6.42 21.21
CA LEU A 3 -34.52 7.02 20.17
C LEU A 3 -33.28 6.12 19.95
N PRO A 4 -32.78 5.97 18.72
CA PRO A 4 -31.51 5.30 18.49
C PRO A 4 -30.38 6.18 19.05
N SER A 5 -29.57 5.59 19.93
CA SER A 5 -28.39 6.24 20.50
C SER A 5 -27.38 6.56 19.39
N GLU A 6 -27.07 7.85 19.27
CA GLU A 6 -26.14 8.42 18.32
C GLU A 6 -24.68 8.00 18.61
N ASN A 7 -23.88 7.97 17.53
CA ASN A 7 -22.42 8.03 17.52
C ASN A 7 -21.64 6.75 17.86
N PHE A 8 -21.70 5.76 16.96
CA PHE A 8 -20.48 5.01 16.64
C PHE A 8 -19.57 5.94 15.82
N ARG A 9 -18.71 6.70 16.52
CA ARG A 9 -17.50 7.23 15.87
C ARG A 9 -16.61 6.02 15.63
N ASP A 10 -16.43 5.68 14.36
CA ASP A 10 -15.39 4.75 13.94
C ASP A 10 -14.04 5.42 14.20
N ASP A 11 -13.51 5.25 15.41
CA ASP A 11 -12.17 5.69 15.82
C ASP A 11 -11.05 4.83 15.19
N THR A 12 -11.39 3.97 14.22
CA THR A 12 -10.44 3.18 13.44
C THR A 12 -9.80 4.04 12.34
N LYS A 13 -9.24 5.18 12.72
CA LYS A 13 -8.40 5.96 11.79
C LYS A 13 -7.19 5.09 11.44
N PHE A 14 -7.20 4.52 10.24
CA PHE A 14 -6.12 3.68 9.72
C PHE A 14 -4.79 4.38 9.90
N LYS A 15 -3.88 3.73 10.64
CA LYS A 15 -2.60 4.32 11.02
C LYS A 15 -1.56 3.96 9.97
N THR A 16 -1.17 4.95 9.17
CA THR A 16 0.01 4.85 8.29
C THR A 16 1.22 5.45 8.99
N SER A 17 2.42 4.93 8.65
CA SER A 17 3.70 5.46 9.13
C SER A 17 4.14 6.72 8.38
N TYR A 18 3.50 7.04 7.24
CA TYR A 18 3.77 8.28 6.52
C TYR A 18 3.25 9.50 7.28
N THR A 19 4.08 10.55 7.34
CA THR A 19 3.75 11.79 8.08
C THR A 19 3.44 12.98 7.16
N LYS A 20 3.89 12.93 5.90
CA LYS A 20 3.56 13.97 4.91
C LYS A 20 2.11 13.83 4.48
N PRO A 21 1.32 14.92 4.46
CA PRO A 21 -0.12 14.85 4.13
C PRO A 21 -0.41 14.24 2.75
N GLU A 22 0.45 14.49 1.78
CA GLU A 22 0.39 13.90 0.43
C GLU A 22 0.61 12.39 0.45
N ASP A 23 1.62 11.91 1.18
CA ASP A 23 1.90 10.47 1.30
C ASP A 23 0.80 9.74 2.08
N VAL A 24 0.20 10.39 3.08
CA VAL A 24 -0.96 9.82 3.81
C VAL A 24 -2.14 9.61 2.86
N LYS A 25 -2.46 10.58 2.01
CA LYS A 25 -3.54 10.44 1.01
C LYS A 25 -3.24 9.34 -0.01
N MET A 26 -1.99 9.24 -0.45
CA MET A 26 -1.59 8.20 -1.40
C MET A 26 -1.67 6.81 -0.75
N ALA A 27 -1.23 6.67 0.50
CA ALA A 27 -1.39 5.43 1.26
C ALA A 27 -2.85 5.00 1.43
N GLU A 28 -3.76 5.93 1.75
CA GLU A 28 -5.20 5.64 1.82
C GLU A 28 -5.76 5.15 0.47
N LYS A 29 -5.32 5.76 -0.64
CA LYS A 29 -5.72 5.36 -2.00
C LYS A 29 -5.11 4.01 -2.41
N GLN A 30 -3.86 3.72 -2.03
CA GLN A 30 -3.15 2.50 -2.40
C GLN A 30 -3.90 1.24 -1.94
N ARG A 31 -4.57 1.27 -0.78
CA ARG A 31 -5.41 0.16 -0.30
C ARG A 31 -6.59 -0.19 -1.24
N LYS A 32 -6.98 0.74 -2.09
CA LYS A 32 -8.07 0.59 -3.07
C LYS A 32 -7.55 0.45 -4.50
N TYR A 33 -6.25 0.24 -4.68
CA TYR A 33 -5.56 0.26 -5.97
C TYR A 33 -6.33 -0.44 -7.10
N THR A 34 -6.78 -1.67 -6.87
CA THR A 34 -7.52 -2.45 -7.89
C THR A 34 -8.86 -1.88 -8.32
N SER A 35 -9.47 -1.05 -7.48
CA SER A 35 -10.74 -0.39 -7.77
C SER A 35 -10.58 1.00 -8.39
N LEU A 36 -9.34 1.51 -8.46
CA LEU A 36 -9.06 2.82 -9.04
C LEU A 36 -9.14 2.78 -10.58
N PRO A 37 -9.50 3.89 -11.23
CA PRO A 37 -9.39 4.01 -12.68
C PRO A 37 -7.91 3.95 -13.13
N PRO A 38 -7.64 3.60 -14.41
CA PRO A 38 -6.27 3.40 -14.90
C PRO A 38 -5.33 4.60 -14.71
N GLU A 39 -5.85 5.82 -14.80
CA GLU A 39 -5.04 7.03 -14.61
C GLU A 39 -4.57 7.16 -13.15
N GLU A 40 -5.46 6.93 -12.18
CA GLU A 40 -5.11 6.96 -10.76
C GLU A 40 -4.23 5.77 -10.37
N GLN A 41 -4.39 4.60 -10.99
CA GLN A 41 -3.47 3.47 -10.80
C GLN A 41 -2.05 3.85 -11.20
N LYS A 42 -1.87 4.56 -12.32
CA LYS A 42 -0.56 5.03 -12.78
C LYS A 42 0.07 6.02 -11.80
N GLU A 43 -0.73 6.90 -11.19
CA GLU A 43 -0.25 7.79 -10.14
C GLU A 43 0.16 7.02 -8.88
N GLN A 44 -0.63 6.00 -8.49
CA GLN A 44 -0.26 5.09 -7.39
C GLN A 44 1.03 4.34 -7.68
N ASP A 45 1.21 3.78 -8.88
CA ASP A 45 2.42 3.07 -9.25
C ASP A 45 3.67 3.94 -9.13
N LYS A 46 3.58 5.20 -9.59
CA LYS A 46 4.69 6.15 -9.47
C LYS A 46 5.05 6.41 -8.01
N TRP A 47 4.04 6.64 -7.17
CA TRP A 47 4.24 6.86 -5.74
C TRP A 47 4.76 5.59 -5.04
N ALA A 48 4.18 4.43 -5.34
CA ALA A 48 4.60 3.15 -4.81
C ALA A 48 6.06 2.85 -5.11
N HIS A 49 6.51 3.06 -6.35
CA HIS A 49 7.91 2.89 -6.73
C HIS A 49 8.86 3.85 -6.01
N ASP A 50 8.43 5.08 -5.71
CA ASP A 50 9.20 6.00 -4.87
C ASP A 50 9.37 5.42 -3.45
N LYS A 51 8.28 4.93 -2.83
CA LYS A 51 8.32 4.38 -1.47
C LYS A 51 9.05 3.04 -1.37
N LEU A 52 8.91 2.18 -2.36
CA LEU A 52 9.64 0.91 -2.46
C LEU A 52 11.16 1.10 -2.62
N LYS A 53 11.60 2.28 -3.08
CA LYS A 53 13.04 2.62 -3.16
C LYS A 53 13.57 3.23 -1.87
N THR A 54 12.73 3.96 -1.14
CA THR A 54 13.16 4.88 -0.08
C THR A 54 12.84 4.39 1.33
N HIS A 55 11.79 3.57 1.50
CA HIS A 55 11.25 3.23 2.82
C HIS A 55 11.12 1.73 3.07
N LEU A 56 10.79 0.95 2.04
CA LEU A 56 10.76 -0.51 2.17
C LEU A 56 12.11 -1.01 1.71
N SER A 57 12.78 -1.79 2.55
CA SER A 57 14.10 -2.36 2.25
C SER A 57 14.12 -2.78 0.79
N ALA A 58 14.87 -2.02 -0.02
CA ALA A 58 15.03 -2.34 -1.43
C ALA A 58 15.40 -3.82 -1.48
N CYS A 59 14.78 -4.58 -2.40
CA CYS A 59 15.11 -5.99 -2.61
C CYS A 59 16.62 -6.15 -2.34
N PRO A 60 17.07 -6.93 -1.35
CA PRO A 60 18.48 -6.88 -0.91
C PRO A 60 19.48 -7.05 -2.06
N GLU A 61 19.04 -7.73 -3.11
CA GLU A 61 19.75 -8.00 -4.36
C GLU A 61 19.67 -6.84 -5.41
N GLY A 62 19.00 -5.75 -5.11
CA GLY A 62 18.86 -4.56 -5.97
C GLY A 62 17.85 -4.68 -7.12
N TYR A 63 17.04 -5.74 -7.17
CA TYR A 63 16.07 -5.94 -8.25
C TYR A 63 14.96 -4.88 -8.25
N SER A 64 14.51 -4.53 -9.45
CA SER A 64 13.35 -3.64 -9.63
C SER A 64 12.05 -4.31 -9.17
N TRP A 65 11.08 -3.50 -8.80
CA TRP A 65 9.75 -3.95 -8.40
C TRP A 65 8.79 -3.87 -9.58
N THR A 66 7.99 -4.91 -9.80
CA THR A 66 6.97 -4.95 -10.86
C THR A 66 5.59 -5.25 -10.26
N PRO A 67 4.51 -4.66 -10.81
CA PRO A 67 3.15 -5.00 -10.42
C PRO A 67 2.93 -6.52 -10.51
N TRP A 68 2.32 -7.09 -9.49
CA TRP A 68 2.11 -8.53 -9.38
C TRP A 68 0.76 -8.85 -8.75
N LYS A 69 0.11 -9.88 -9.29
CA LYS A 69 -1.18 -10.37 -8.81
C LYS A 69 -1.26 -11.88 -8.93
N GLN A 70 -1.55 -12.56 -7.83
CA GLN A 70 -1.77 -14.01 -7.81
C GLN A 70 -2.66 -14.42 -6.65
N LYS A 71 -3.67 -15.28 -6.92
CA LYS A 71 -4.49 -15.98 -5.91
C LYS A 71 -4.89 -15.13 -4.69
N GLY A 72 -5.51 -13.98 -4.92
CA GLY A 72 -6.01 -13.10 -3.84
C GLY A 72 -4.96 -12.15 -3.24
N PHE A 73 -3.72 -12.21 -3.70
CA PHE A 73 -2.66 -11.26 -3.35
C PHE A 73 -2.37 -10.34 -4.53
N GLU A 74 -2.16 -9.07 -4.23
CA GLU A 74 -1.79 -8.03 -5.18
C GLU A 74 -0.83 -7.04 -4.54
N GLY A 75 0.04 -6.48 -5.36
CA GLY A 75 1.09 -5.57 -4.91
C GLY A 75 2.24 -5.53 -5.90
N TYR A 76 3.45 -5.53 -5.36
CA TYR A 76 4.69 -5.43 -6.12
C TYR A 76 5.62 -6.57 -5.74
N ARG A 77 6.10 -7.30 -6.75
CA ARG A 77 7.08 -8.38 -6.59
C ARG A 77 8.42 -7.94 -7.17
N CYS A 78 9.52 -8.28 -6.51
CA CYS A 78 10.84 -8.01 -7.08
C CYS A 78 11.06 -8.87 -8.34
N GLN A 79 11.85 -8.39 -9.29
CA GLN A 79 12.15 -9.14 -10.51
C GLN A 79 12.90 -10.47 -10.27
N GLY A 80 13.64 -10.57 -9.15
CA GLY A 80 14.22 -11.85 -8.70
C GLY A 80 13.17 -12.86 -8.22
N GLY A 81 11.94 -12.42 -7.99
CA GLY A 81 10.81 -13.25 -7.62
C GLY A 81 10.73 -13.64 -6.14
N ALA A 82 11.77 -13.40 -5.35
CA ALA A 82 11.83 -13.82 -3.95
C ALA A 82 11.05 -12.93 -2.98
N HIS A 83 10.71 -11.70 -3.34
CA HIS A 83 10.12 -10.71 -2.42
C HIS A 83 8.83 -10.11 -2.95
N LEU A 84 7.85 -9.94 -2.08
CA LEU A 84 6.54 -9.34 -2.35
C LEU A 84 6.20 -8.27 -1.30
N VAL A 85 5.69 -7.14 -1.76
CA VAL A 85 5.07 -6.11 -0.93
C VAL A 85 3.63 -5.95 -1.40
N THR A 86 2.66 -6.21 -0.53
CA THR A 86 1.24 -6.01 -0.86
C THR A 86 0.87 -4.53 -0.83
N HIS A 87 -0.21 -4.15 -1.52
CA HIS A 87 -0.71 -2.77 -1.45
C HIS A 87 -1.05 -2.33 -0.02
N GLU A 88 -1.53 -3.26 0.82
CA GLU A 88 -1.81 -3.00 2.24
C GLU A 88 -0.53 -2.68 3.02
N LEU A 89 0.49 -3.53 2.91
CA LEU A 89 1.77 -3.34 3.59
C LEU A 89 2.44 -2.03 3.17
N LEU A 90 2.41 -1.72 1.87
CA LEU A 90 2.92 -0.47 1.33
C LEU A 90 2.17 0.75 1.89
N ALA A 91 0.84 0.67 2.02
CA ALA A 91 0.02 1.74 2.58
C ALA A 91 0.26 1.97 4.07
N GLU A 92 0.59 0.91 4.81
CA GLU A 92 0.94 1.03 6.24
C GLU A 92 2.29 1.71 6.43
N GLY A 93 3.14 1.71 5.41
CA GLY A 93 4.48 2.28 5.47
C GLY A 93 5.37 1.55 6.48
N GLN A 94 5.05 0.30 6.79
CA GLN A 94 5.85 -0.53 7.68
C GLN A 94 7.02 -1.14 6.91
N GLU A 95 8.22 -1.07 7.46
CA GLU A 95 9.38 -1.77 6.92
C GLU A 95 9.12 -3.28 6.93
N GLY A 96 9.06 -3.90 5.77
CA GLY A 96 8.79 -5.33 5.64
C GLY A 96 8.46 -5.76 4.22
N LEU A 97 8.68 -7.05 3.95
CA LEU A 97 8.29 -7.73 2.72
C LEU A 97 7.97 -9.19 3.06
N TYR A 98 7.19 -9.84 2.21
CA TYR A 98 7.01 -11.28 2.25
C TYR A 98 8.10 -11.95 1.40
N SER A 99 8.81 -12.92 1.98
CA SER A 99 9.65 -13.84 1.22
C SER A 99 8.79 -14.97 0.66
N LEU A 100 8.94 -15.27 -0.63
CA LEU A 100 8.18 -16.28 -1.38
C LEU A 100 9.00 -17.53 -1.67
#